data_AF-A0A5N5X8D2-F1
#
_entry.id   AF-A0A5N5X8D2-F1
#
_cell.length_a   1.000
_cell.length_b   1.000
_cell.length_c   1.000
_cell.angle_alpha   90.00
_cell.angle_beta   90.00
_cell.angle_gamma   90.00
#
_symmetry.space_group_name_H-M   'P 1'
#
loop_
_entity.id
_entity.type
_entity.pdbx_description
1 polymer ?
#
loop_
_entity_poly.entity_id
_entity_poly.type
_entity_poly.pdbx_seq_one_letter_code
_entity_poly.pdbx_strand_id
1 'polypeptide(L)'
;MTHTCFEVFDSCPPENLYASDLHQEFSRIGHGLFLDHSTLNSQFLAADVFDGSSEIAQSLGGQIDLVNATFFFHKLGWDKQGTACKRIMAVLPPCAGSLLIGRHAGHITLLTLRARPGDGQRQTALSPQ
;
A
#
# COMPACT_ATOMS: atom_id res chain seq x y z
N MET A 1 -5.54 -6.73 6.92
CA MET A 1 -6.04 -5.36 7.19
C MET A 1 -4.82 -4.45 7.10
N THR A 2 -4.59 -3.84 5.95
CA THR A 2 -3.38 -3.04 5.70
C THR A 2 -3.78 -1.59 5.82
N HIS A 3 -3.64 -1.01 7.00
CA HIS A 3 -3.87 0.42 7.19
C HIS A 3 -2.60 1.15 6.78
N THR A 4 -2.59 1.73 5.58
CA THR A 4 -1.61 2.77 5.25
C THR A 4 -2.24 4.10 5.69
N CYS A 5 -2.17 4.38 6.99
CA CYS A 5 -2.52 5.67 7.55
C CYS A 5 -1.25 6.51 7.57
N PHE A 6 -1.24 7.64 6.86
CA PHE A 6 -0.27 8.68 7.16
C PHE A 6 -0.71 9.34 8.46
N GLU A 7 0.16 9.36 9.46
CA GLU A 7 0.02 10.36 10.51
C GLU A 7 0.17 11.73 9.85
N VAL A 8 -0.86 12.57 9.99
CA VAL A 8 -0.75 14.01 9.79
C VAL A 8 0.15 14.52 10.90
N PHE A 9 1.46 14.43 10.69
CA PHE A 9 2.44 15.07 11.54
C PHE A 9 2.66 16.50 11.03
N ASP A 10 3.03 17.43 11.91
CA ASP A 10 3.13 18.90 11.75
C ASP A 10 3.74 19.46 10.44
N SER A 11 4.30 18.60 9.59
CA SER A 11 5.02 18.95 8.36
C SER A 11 4.20 18.82 7.07
N CYS A 12 3.00 18.22 7.08
CA CYS A 12 2.16 18.10 5.87
C CYS A 12 0.73 18.63 6.12
N PRO A 13 0.32 19.73 5.48
CA PRO A 13 -1.05 20.21 5.53
C PRO A 13 -2.04 19.13 5.05
N PRO A 14 -3.20 18.96 5.69
CA PRO A 14 -4.18 17.95 5.31
C PRO A 14 -4.57 17.97 3.82
N GLU A 15 -4.60 19.16 3.21
CA GLU A 15 -5.01 19.35 1.81
C GLU A 15 -4.01 18.72 0.82
N ASN A 16 -2.75 18.57 1.26
CA ASN A 16 -1.68 17.93 0.50
C ASN A 16 -1.58 16.43 0.79
N LEU A 17 -2.46 15.89 1.65
CA LEU A 17 -2.47 14.49 2.00
C LEU A 17 -3.42 13.71 1.09
N TYR A 18 -2.86 12.74 0.38
CA TYR A 18 -3.60 11.80 -0.46
C TYR A 18 -3.52 10.40 0.13
N ALA A 19 -4.66 9.77 0.32
CA ALA A 19 -4.79 8.37 0.70
C ALA A 19 -5.36 7.57 -0.48
N SER A 20 -4.92 6.33 -0.63
CA SER A 20 -5.44 5.44 -1.66
C SER A 20 -5.52 4.00 -1.19
N ASP A 21 -6.61 3.35 -1.56
CA ASP A 21 -6.81 1.91 -1.48
C ASP A 21 -7.77 1.48 -2.59
N LEU A 22 -7.97 0.18 -2.79
CA LEU A 22 -8.99 -0.35 -3.71
C LEU A 22 -10.42 -0.06 -3.22
N HIS A 23 -10.59 0.06 -1.90
CA HIS A 23 -11.91 0.15 -1.27
C HIS A 23 -12.12 1.52 -0.63
N GLN A 24 -13.06 2.30 -1.18
CA GLN A 24 -13.42 3.62 -0.66
C GLN A 24 -13.98 3.57 0.77
N GLU A 25 -14.58 2.45 1.19
CA GLU A 25 -15.16 2.31 2.52
C GLU A 25 -14.13 2.45 3.65
N PHE A 26 -12.84 2.19 3.39
CA PHE A 26 -11.80 2.35 4.40
C PHE A 26 -11.61 3.80 4.85
N SER A 27 -11.79 4.77 3.95
CA SER A 27 -11.81 6.20 4.33
C SER A 27 -12.97 6.48 5.28
N ARG A 28 -14.19 6.03 4.92
CA ARG A 28 -15.38 6.26 5.74
C ARG A 28 -15.26 5.64 7.13
N ILE A 29 -14.73 4.42 7.22
CA ILE A 29 -14.51 3.73 8.50
C ILE A 29 -13.45 4.45 9.33
N GLY A 30 -12.34 4.88 8.70
CA GLY A 30 -11.30 5.68 9.36
C GLY A 30 -11.88 6.95 9.99
N HIS A 31 -12.61 7.73 9.19
CA HIS A 31 -13.27 8.94 9.69
C HIS A 31 -14.28 8.66 10.80
N GLY A 32 -15.02 7.56 10.72
CA GLY A 32 -15.94 7.14 11.79
C GLY A 32 -15.22 6.75 13.09
N LEU A 33 -14.02 6.17 12.99
CA LEU A 33 -13.24 5.74 14.15
C LEU A 33 -12.55 6.93 14.85
N PHE A 34 -12.04 7.88 14.08
CA PHE A 34 -11.28 9.03 14.60
C PHE A 34 -12.12 10.30 14.75
N LEU A 35 -13.39 10.28 14.33
CA LEU A 35 -14.35 11.39 14.43
C LEU A 35 -13.85 12.69 13.78
N ASP A 36 -13.11 12.59 12.69
CA ASP A 36 -12.36 13.69 12.06
C ASP A 36 -12.91 14.08 10.67
N HIS A 37 -14.10 13.60 10.29
CA HIS A 37 -14.70 13.82 8.97
C HIS A 37 -14.84 15.31 8.60
N SER A 38 -14.96 16.22 9.58
CA SER A 38 -15.07 17.66 9.36
C SER A 38 -13.78 18.43 9.61
N THR A 39 -12.74 17.78 10.11
CA THR A 39 -11.48 18.43 10.53
C THR A 39 -10.28 17.98 9.69
N LEU A 40 -10.33 16.77 9.14
CA LEU A 40 -9.30 16.21 8.28
C LEU A 40 -9.69 16.40 6.81
N ASN A 41 -9.16 17.45 6.18
CA ASN A 41 -9.41 17.77 4.78
C ASN A 41 -8.47 17.01 3.82
N SER A 42 -8.25 15.72 4.06
CA SER A 42 -7.42 14.88 3.17
C SER A 42 -8.25 14.32 2.01
N GLN A 43 -7.55 13.99 0.93
CA GLN A 43 -8.18 13.43 -0.27
C GLN A 43 -8.03 11.92 -0.27
N PHE A 44 -9.13 11.20 -0.50
CA PHE A 44 -9.10 9.75 -0.68
C PHE A 44 -9.43 9.37 -2.12
N LEU A 45 -8.53 8.65 -2.76
CA LEU A 45 -8.63 8.20 -4.14
C LEU A 45 -8.68 6.67 -4.18
N ALA A 46 -9.86 6.12 -4.44
CA ALA A 46 -10.01 4.69 -4.66
C ALA A 46 -9.34 4.30 -5.99
N ALA A 47 -8.30 3.49 -5.94
CA ALA A 47 -7.49 3.19 -7.13
C ALA A 47 -6.82 1.82 -7.06
N ASP A 48 -6.72 1.17 -8.22
CA ASP A 48 -5.83 0.03 -8.44
C ASP A 48 -4.48 0.54 -8.94
N VAL A 49 -3.40 0.18 -8.23
CA VAL A 49 -2.01 0.51 -8.62
C VAL A 49 -1.65 -0.01 -10.01
N PHE A 50 -2.32 -1.07 -10.48
CA PHE A 50 -2.07 -1.68 -11.78
C PHE A 50 -2.85 -1.01 -12.91
N ASP A 51 -3.85 -0.19 -12.57
CA ASP A 51 -4.63 0.57 -13.52
C ASP A 51 -3.93 1.90 -13.85
N GLY A 52 -3.35 1.97 -15.05
CA GLY A 52 -2.71 3.18 -15.58
C GLY A 52 -3.69 4.31 -15.93
N SER A 53 -4.99 4.03 -15.92
CA SER A 53 -6.06 5.03 -16.10
C SER A 53 -6.68 5.50 -14.78
N SER A 54 -6.16 5.06 -13.63
CA SER A 54 -6.60 5.55 -12.33
C SER A 54 -6.37 7.07 -12.19
N GLU A 55 -7.20 7.72 -11.38
CA GLU A 55 -7.07 9.16 -11.10
C GLU A 55 -5.70 9.51 -10.51
N ILE A 56 -5.11 8.63 -9.72
CA ILE A 56 -3.76 8.79 -9.19
C ILE A 56 -2.72 8.83 -10.31
N ALA A 57 -2.84 7.93 -11.29
CA ALA A 57 -1.92 7.87 -12.41
C ALA A 57 -2.06 9.09 -13.34
N GLN A 58 -3.28 9.60 -13.53
CA GLN A 58 -3.55 10.71 -14.45
C GLN A 58 -3.28 12.08 -13.83
N SER A 59 -3.71 12.28 -12.57
CA SER A 59 -3.78 13.60 -11.95
C SER A 59 -2.60 13.89 -11.02
N LEU A 60 -1.88 12.85 -10.54
CA LEU A 60 -0.79 13.00 -9.54
C LEU A 60 0.59 12.59 -10.07
N GLY A 61 0.72 12.36 -11.38
CA GLY A 61 2.00 12.06 -12.02
C GLY A 61 3.04 13.13 -11.74
N GLY A 62 4.17 12.74 -11.15
CA GLY A 62 5.29 13.63 -10.80
C GLY A 62 5.00 14.72 -9.75
N GLN A 63 3.93 14.59 -8.96
CA GLN A 63 3.48 15.65 -8.03
C GLN A 63 3.59 15.27 -6.54
N ILE A 64 3.89 14.01 -6.23
CA ILE A 64 3.92 13.52 -4.85
C ILE A 64 5.38 13.44 -4.38
N ASP A 65 5.76 14.26 -3.40
CA ASP A 65 7.14 14.26 -2.90
C ASP A 65 7.47 13.00 -2.10
N LEU A 66 6.49 12.44 -1.38
CA LEU A 66 6.67 11.30 -0.51
C LEU A 66 5.51 10.31 -0.62
N VAL A 67 5.85 9.06 -0.94
CA VAL A 67 4.91 7.94 -0.93
C VAL A 67 5.24 7.02 0.23
N ASN A 68 4.26 6.73 1.08
CA ASN A 68 4.34 5.69 2.09
C ASN A 68 3.60 4.43 1.60
N ALA A 69 4.32 3.32 1.46
CA ALA A 69 3.79 2.03 1.04
C ALA A 69 3.94 0.96 2.14
N THR A 70 3.70 1.34 3.40
CA THR A 70 3.85 0.45 4.55
C THR A 70 2.94 -0.78 4.45
N PHE A 71 3.53 -1.97 4.61
CA PHE A 71 2.83 -3.25 4.45
C PHE A 71 2.09 -3.40 3.11
N PHE A 72 2.51 -2.73 2.05
CA PHE A 72 1.86 -2.87 0.74
C PHE A 72 2.41 -4.06 -0.06
N PHE A 73 3.72 -4.07 -0.31
CA PHE A 73 4.36 -5.00 -1.25
C PHE A 73 4.29 -6.48 -0.85
N HIS A 74 4.16 -6.81 0.45
CA HIS A 74 4.08 -8.20 0.91
C HIS A 74 2.84 -8.94 0.41
N LYS A 75 1.81 -8.22 -0.07
CA LYS A 75 0.60 -8.80 -0.68
C LYS A 75 0.80 -9.21 -2.15
N LEU A 76 1.92 -8.84 -2.76
CA LEU A 76 2.18 -9.00 -4.19
C LEU A 76 3.26 -10.05 -4.44
N GLY A 77 3.10 -10.84 -5.50
CA GLY A 77 4.19 -11.66 -6.03
C GLY A 77 5.27 -10.80 -6.70
N TRP A 78 6.46 -11.37 -6.91
CA TRP A 78 7.65 -10.65 -7.40
C TRP A 78 7.41 -9.76 -8.63
N ASP A 79 6.82 -10.32 -9.70
CA ASP A 79 6.57 -9.57 -10.94
C ASP A 79 5.62 -8.37 -10.71
N LYS A 80 4.62 -8.57 -9.85
CA LYS A 80 3.68 -7.52 -9.46
C LYS A 80 4.33 -6.48 -8.56
N GLN A 81 5.26 -6.86 -7.69
CA GLN A 81 6.01 -5.90 -6.88
C GLN A 81 6.81 -4.95 -7.77
N GLY A 82 7.56 -5.46 -8.75
CA GLY A 82 8.32 -4.63 -9.68
C GLY A 82 7.43 -3.70 -10.52
N THR A 83 6.27 -4.20 -10.94
CA THR A 83 5.28 -3.39 -11.69
C THR A 83 4.69 -2.28 -10.81
N ALA A 84 4.27 -2.61 -9.59
CA ALA A 84 3.72 -1.64 -8.65
C ALA A 84 4.76 -0.59 -8.24
N CYS A 85 6.02 -0.98 -8.03
CA CYS A 85 7.11 -0.05 -7.74
C CYS A 85 7.26 0.99 -8.87
N LYS A 86 7.27 0.57 -10.14
CA LYS A 86 7.37 1.49 -11.28
C LYS A 86 6.19 2.47 -11.34
N ARG A 87 4.97 1.99 -11.04
CA ARG A 87 3.76 2.83 -11.00
C ARG A 87 3.82 3.85 -9.87
N ILE A 88 4.27 3.44 -8.69
CA ILE A 88 4.50 4.34 -7.55
C ILE A 88 5.59 5.36 -7.87
N MET A 89 6.68 4.96 -8.51
CA MET A 89 7.73 5.90 -8.91
C MET A 89 7.25 6.93 -9.94
N ALA A 90 6.22 6.64 -10.72
CA ALA A 90 5.69 7.58 -11.72
C ALA A 90 4.93 8.76 -11.08
N VAL A 91 4.46 8.64 -9.84
CA VAL A 91 3.84 9.77 -9.11
C VAL A 91 4.87 10.66 -8.42
N LEU A 92 6.10 10.17 -8.24
CA LEU A 92 7.19 10.94 -7.65
C LEU A 92 7.83 11.89 -8.69
N PRO A 93 8.15 13.14 -8.34
CA PRO A 93 8.93 13.99 -9.23
C PRO A 93 10.36 13.44 -9.40
N PRO A 94 10.98 13.59 -10.58
CA PRO A 94 12.35 13.13 -10.83
C PRO A 94 13.39 14.11 -10.26
N CYS A 95 13.26 14.49 -8.99
CA CYS A 95 14.14 15.43 -8.31
C CYS A 95 14.64 14.89 -6.97
N ALA A 96 15.73 15.48 -6.47
CA ALA A 96 16.27 15.16 -5.15
C ALA A 96 15.24 15.49 -4.06
N GLY A 97 15.11 14.61 -3.08
CA GLY A 97 14.12 14.75 -2.00
C GLY A 97 12.87 13.89 -2.18
N SER A 98 12.64 13.32 -3.37
CA SER A 98 11.54 12.39 -3.59
C SER A 98 11.78 11.05 -2.89
N LEU A 99 10.80 10.55 -2.14
CA LEU A 99 10.97 9.39 -1.27
C LEU A 99 9.83 8.37 -1.40
N LEU A 100 10.20 7.10 -1.56
CA LEU A 100 9.31 5.96 -1.30
C LEU A 100 9.74 5.32 0.02
N ILE A 101 8.88 5.41 1.04
CA ILE A 101 9.13 4.89 2.38
C ILE A 101 8.12 3.82 2.80
N GLY A 102 8.42 3.13 3.89
CA GLY A 102 7.48 2.21 4.55
C GLY A 102 8.14 0.91 5.00
N ARG A 103 7.39 0.10 5.75
CA ARG A 103 7.86 -1.23 6.15
C ARG A 103 7.67 -2.24 5.03
N HIS A 104 8.79 -2.63 4.42
CA HIS A 104 8.86 -3.66 3.39
C HIS A 104 9.46 -4.94 3.98
N ALA A 105 8.62 -5.90 4.34
CA ALA A 105 9.08 -7.22 4.77
C ALA A 105 9.11 -8.16 3.56
N GLY A 106 10.32 -8.61 3.21
CA GLY A 106 10.52 -9.71 2.27
C GLY A 106 10.65 -11.04 3.02
N HIS A 107 10.20 -12.13 2.41
CA HIS A 107 10.47 -13.47 2.90
C HIS A 107 11.00 -14.31 1.73
N ILE A 108 12.10 -15.04 1.94
CA ILE A 108 12.77 -15.86 0.91
C ILE A 108 11.84 -16.98 0.41
N THR A 109 10.93 -17.45 1.26
CA THR A 109 9.90 -18.44 0.92
C THR A 109 8.55 -17.75 0.77
N LEU A 110 7.82 -18.01 -0.31
CA LEU A 110 6.46 -17.50 -0.44
C LEU A 110 5.62 -18.03 0.74
N LEU A 111 5.11 -17.15 1.61
CA LEU A 111 4.18 -17.53 2.67
C LEU A 111 2.86 -17.93 1.99
N THR A 112 2.80 -19.14 1.48
CA THR A 112 1.52 -19.84 1.41
C THR A 112 1.04 -19.92 2.86
N LEU A 113 -0.14 -19.37 3.15
CA LEU A 113 -0.86 -19.72 4.37
C LEU A 113 -1.00 -21.25 4.35
N ARG A 114 -0.06 -21.97 4.99
CA ARG A 114 -0.33 -23.33 5.43
C ARG A 114 -1.47 -23.15 6.43
N ALA A 115 -2.63 -23.69 6.07
CA ALA A 115 -3.71 -23.91 7.01
C ALA A 115 -3.13 -24.45 8.32
N ARG A 116 -3.60 -23.91 9.44
CA ARG A 116 -3.17 -24.33 10.77
C ARG A 116 -3.23 -25.87 10.86
N PRO A 117 -2.16 -26.57 11.24
CA PRO A 117 -2.20 -28.01 11.42
C PRO A 117 -3.06 -28.34 12.65
N GLY A 118 -4.31 -28.71 12.38
CA GLY A 118 -5.26 -29.29 13.33
C GLY A 118 -6.03 -30.49 12.76
N ASP A 119 -6.00 -30.68 11.44
CA ASP A 119 -6.68 -31.80 10.78
C ASP A 119 -5.67 -32.87 10.35
N GLY A 120 -5.70 -34.00 11.07
CA GLY A 120 -5.53 -35.36 10.53
C GLY A 120 -4.23 -35.71 9.80
N GLN A 121 -3.41 -36.52 10.46
CA GLN A 121 -2.25 -37.20 9.89
C GLN A 121 -2.52 -38.03 8.62
N ARG A 122 -1.60 -37.98 7.63
CA ARG A 122 -0.69 -39.11 7.28
C ARG A 122 0.36 -38.73 6.22
N GLN A 123 1.56 -39.31 6.44
CA GLN A 123 2.83 -39.37 5.70
C GLN A 123 2.72 -39.48 4.15
N THR A 124 3.73 -39.16 3.33
CA THR A 124 5.13 -39.65 3.38
C THR A 124 6.16 -38.73 2.72
N ALA A 125 7.37 -38.83 3.25
CA ALA A 125 8.62 -38.18 2.89
C ALA A 125 9.10 -38.40 1.44
N LEU A 126 9.85 -37.42 0.92
CA LEU A 126 11.08 -37.65 0.16
C LEU A 126 12.09 -36.53 0.46
N SER A 127 13.26 -36.92 0.96
CA SER A 127 14.44 -36.07 1.17
C SER A 127 15.17 -35.81 -0.15
N PRO A 128 15.97 -34.74 -0.28
CA PRO A 128 16.51 -34.27 -1.56
C PRO A 128 17.77 -35.01 -1.98
N GLN A 129 17.99 -35.06 -3.30
CA GLN A 129 19.31 -35.11 -3.92
C GLN A 129 19.62 -33.73 -4.50
#